data_AF-A0AAV3X958-F1
#
_entry.id   AF-A0AAV3X958-F1
#
_cell.length_a   1.000
_cell.length_b   1.000
_cell.length_c   1.000
_cell.angle_alpha   90.00
_cell.angle_beta   90.00
_cell.angle_gamma   90.00
#
_symmetry.space_group_name_H-M   'P 1'
#
loop_
_entity.id
_entity.type
_entity.pdbx_description
1 polymer ?
#
loop_
_entity_poly.entity_id
_entity_poly.type
_entity_poly.pdbx_seq_one_letter_code
_entity_poly.pdbx_strand_id
1 'polypeptide(L)'
;MSNQQWLIDGFLVSFSTLIVGGTTLVIAASDARVVLAGSIAGASTGVAILARREYQYREEQLELKQVVNYLAKLEQLMVSVKGQIDQLPSQSPSLVNQSPQAKQSPVSENGSLEADLTITPPLEIISEQNSDSVTEVIAWLNARHFHVESYRQSQEVDAIFNELAIFMGERYSSIKPFYKQIKYHLQFGTRVRLNLSEKSKEQINNCIHFGKLLKNSSFLSEYHYSSYQKVIFATPQRMGDMINFFNGGWFERFVYQQLCDLLSSHGLQYQCLINPRGVFANTDDFELDLLFLVKSQPLWIECKSGDEYNSYLPKYSSHRQKLGVPASLAFLVILDIPDSQAKNYGNIWNITVVNQNNLISAIAAALGLSESQETQQFNQPVVITPGSLLTFLNKKYLRPLPEYRQSVIRELIDLLIDPERPINLSQFEVILAEKLAEPLGISKSKLHDILNAVLRSDCLLNDSGEIVSSFAEPISTLVSSELLVLDKKCIESYAFAILAANPNHFENIDNVSEFEQTVGGDVPNLETIEQLKSKALNQS
;
A
#
# COMPACT_ATOMS: atom_id res chain seq x y z
N MET A 1 59.72 -31.17 -31.80
CA MET A 1 60.85 -31.18 -30.86
C MET A 1 60.29 -31.20 -29.45
N SER A 2 60.68 -32.23 -28.70
CA SER A 2 60.60 -32.48 -27.24
C SER A 2 59.44 -31.91 -26.40
N ASN A 3 58.59 -32.83 -25.94
CA ASN A 3 58.53 -33.33 -24.56
C ASN A 3 58.79 -32.39 -23.35
N GLN A 4 57.85 -32.53 -22.40
CA GLN A 4 57.96 -32.45 -20.94
C GLN A 4 57.97 -31.06 -20.28
N GLN A 5 56.85 -30.72 -19.63
CA GLN A 5 56.72 -30.89 -18.17
C GLN A 5 55.23 -30.86 -17.78
N TRP A 6 54.73 -32.03 -17.38
CA TRP A 6 53.53 -32.20 -16.56
C TRP A 6 53.95 -32.09 -15.09
N LEU A 7 52.99 -31.87 -14.19
CA LEU A 7 53.05 -31.94 -12.71
C LEU A 7 53.33 -30.63 -11.96
N ILE A 8 52.24 -29.94 -11.58
CA ILE A 8 51.87 -29.85 -10.17
C ILE A 8 50.40 -30.30 -10.06
N ASP A 9 50.23 -31.57 -9.69
CA ASP A 9 49.32 -32.11 -8.68
C ASP A 9 47.86 -31.61 -8.60
N GLY A 10 46.95 -32.50 -8.99
CA GLY A 10 46.47 -33.49 -8.01
C GLY A 10 45.21 -33.16 -7.21
N PHE A 11 44.14 -33.90 -7.53
CA PHE A 11 43.23 -34.54 -6.57
C PHE A 11 42.43 -33.66 -5.59
N LEU A 12 41.11 -33.55 -5.80
CA LEU A 12 40.16 -34.23 -4.93
C LEU A 12 38.76 -34.34 -5.56
N VAL A 13 38.45 -35.59 -5.88
CA VAL A 13 37.13 -36.15 -6.12
C VAL A 13 36.31 -36.05 -4.85
N SER A 14 35.04 -35.66 -4.96
CA SER A 14 33.98 -36.12 -4.04
C SER A 14 32.70 -36.32 -4.84
N PHE A 15 32.54 -37.58 -5.24
CA PHE A 15 31.33 -38.21 -5.73
C PHE A 15 30.21 -38.13 -4.68
N SER A 16 28.97 -37.88 -5.13
CA SER A 16 27.78 -38.58 -4.63
C SER A 16 26.60 -38.34 -5.58
N THR A 17 26.57 -39.09 -6.67
CA THR A 17 25.36 -39.38 -7.45
C THR A 17 24.61 -40.51 -6.76
N LEU A 18 23.36 -40.29 -6.32
CA LEU A 18 22.41 -41.38 -6.13
C LEU A 18 21.64 -41.56 -7.43
N ILE A 19 21.85 -42.73 -8.03
CA ILE A 19 21.28 -43.24 -9.27
C ILE A 19 19.85 -43.72 -9.03
N VAL A 20 18.91 -43.35 -9.91
CA VAL A 20 17.96 -44.31 -10.50
C VAL A 20 17.77 -43.99 -11.97
N GLY A 21 18.42 -44.79 -12.82
CA GLY A 21 17.86 -45.25 -14.10
C GLY A 21 18.10 -44.41 -15.35
N GLY A 22 19.01 -44.88 -16.21
CA GLY A 22 18.74 -44.90 -17.66
C GLY A 22 19.72 -44.19 -18.59
N THR A 23 20.85 -44.87 -18.87
CA THR A 23 21.69 -44.79 -20.09
C THR A 23 22.37 -43.46 -20.45
N THR A 24 23.66 -43.39 -20.09
CA THR A 24 24.70 -42.60 -20.74
C THR A 24 24.91 -42.99 -22.21
N LEU A 25 24.85 -42.02 -23.12
CA LEU A 25 25.58 -42.07 -24.39
C LEU A 25 26.57 -40.90 -24.40
N VAL A 26 27.84 -41.20 -24.18
CA VAL A 26 28.95 -40.26 -24.37
C VAL A 26 29.38 -40.38 -25.82
N ILE A 27 29.27 -39.29 -26.59
CA ILE A 27 30.00 -39.14 -27.86
C ILE A 27 30.69 -37.77 -27.80
N ALA A 28 32.02 -37.81 -27.75
CA ALA A 28 32.88 -36.69 -28.08
C ALA A 28 33.33 -36.86 -29.53
N ALA A 29 32.91 -35.97 -30.42
CA ALA A 29 33.64 -35.68 -31.66
C ALA A 29 33.14 -34.39 -32.32
N SER A 30 34.14 -33.62 -32.77
CA SER A 30 34.17 -32.46 -33.65
C SER A 30 33.29 -32.55 -34.91
N ASP A 31 32.72 -31.40 -35.30
CA ASP A 31 32.27 -31.02 -36.65
C ASP A 31 31.74 -32.12 -37.59
N ALA A 32 30.41 -32.31 -37.62
CA ALA A 32 29.62 -32.51 -38.85
C ALA A 32 28.13 -32.70 -38.55
N ARG A 33 27.29 -32.17 -39.44
CA ARG A 33 25.83 -32.34 -39.51
C ARG A 33 25.45 -33.83 -39.60
N VAL A 34 24.61 -34.33 -38.70
CA VAL A 34 23.83 -35.56 -38.90
C VAL A 34 22.39 -35.35 -38.41
N VAL A 35 21.47 -35.55 -39.35
CA VAL A 35 20.02 -35.70 -39.15
C VAL A 35 19.77 -37.09 -38.59
N LEU A 36 19.02 -37.20 -37.48
CA LEU A 36 18.33 -38.45 -37.14
C LEU A 36 16.91 -38.16 -36.62
N ALA A 37 15.95 -38.79 -37.28
CA ALA A 37 14.53 -38.78 -36.97
C ALA A 37 14.16 -39.93 -36.00
N GLY A 38 13.16 -39.70 -35.15
CA GLY A 38 12.53 -40.65 -34.21
C GLY A 38 12.96 -40.39 -32.76
N SER A 39 12.14 -39.87 -31.84
CA SER A 39 10.83 -40.37 -31.42
C SER A 39 10.00 -39.24 -30.80
N ILE A 40 8.69 -39.24 -31.04
CA ILE A 40 7.71 -38.23 -30.63
C ILE A 40 7.38 -38.41 -29.15
N ALA A 41 7.96 -37.57 -28.29
CA ALA A 41 7.49 -37.13 -26.95
C ALA A 41 8.69 -36.73 -26.07
N GLY A 42 9.25 -35.54 -26.29
CA GLY A 42 10.35 -35.04 -25.43
C GLY A 42 11.14 -33.84 -25.95
N ALA A 43 11.05 -33.53 -27.25
CA ALA A 43 11.84 -32.45 -27.85
C ALA A 43 11.25 -31.03 -27.65
N SER A 44 9.96 -30.89 -27.35
CA SER A 44 9.31 -29.58 -27.17
C SER A 44 9.69 -28.89 -25.85
N THR A 45 9.94 -29.65 -24.78
CA THR A 45 10.34 -29.09 -23.48
C THR A 45 11.82 -28.68 -23.47
N GLY A 46 12.70 -29.43 -24.14
CA GLY A 46 14.13 -29.13 -24.21
C GLY A 46 14.46 -27.88 -25.01
N VAL A 47 13.80 -27.68 -26.16
CA VAL A 47 13.99 -26.48 -27.01
C VAL A 47 13.42 -25.23 -26.31
N ALA A 48 12.29 -25.35 -25.61
CA ALA A 48 11.74 -24.23 -24.83
C ALA A 48 12.60 -23.88 -23.60
N ILE A 49 13.21 -24.86 -22.91
CA ILE A 49 14.12 -24.61 -21.79
C ILE A 49 15.44 -24.00 -22.27
N LEU A 50 15.99 -24.46 -23.39
CA LEU A 50 17.20 -23.89 -23.98
C LEU A 50 16.95 -22.49 -24.55
N ALA A 51 15.84 -22.26 -25.26
CA ALA A 51 15.44 -20.94 -25.74
C ALA A 51 15.14 -19.96 -24.60
N ARG A 52 14.53 -20.43 -23.50
CA ARG A 52 14.27 -19.61 -22.30
C ARG A 52 15.56 -19.27 -21.56
N ARG A 53 16.54 -20.19 -21.48
CA ARG A 53 17.87 -19.90 -20.95
C ARG A 53 18.64 -18.92 -21.84
N GLU A 54 18.54 -19.06 -23.16
CA GLU A 54 19.21 -18.17 -24.11
C GLU A 54 18.57 -16.78 -24.15
N TYR A 55 17.25 -16.68 -23.95
CA TYR A 55 16.52 -15.42 -23.80
C TYR A 55 16.87 -14.72 -22.47
N GLN A 56 16.86 -15.44 -21.34
CA GLN A 56 17.29 -14.89 -20.04
C GLN A 56 18.75 -14.44 -20.09
N TYR A 57 19.65 -15.21 -20.73
CA TYR A 57 21.04 -14.80 -20.88
C TYR A 57 21.20 -13.58 -21.79
N ARG A 58 20.35 -13.40 -22.82
CA ARG A 58 20.35 -12.20 -23.65
C ARG A 58 19.80 -10.97 -22.92
N GLU A 59 18.77 -11.12 -22.09
CA GLU A 59 18.28 -10.03 -21.24
C GLU A 59 19.31 -9.63 -20.18
N GLU A 60 19.92 -10.60 -19.47
CA GLU A 60 20.98 -10.31 -18.51
C GLU A 60 22.19 -9.62 -19.18
N GLN A 61 22.54 -9.99 -20.42
CA GLN A 61 23.60 -9.33 -21.19
C GLN A 61 23.19 -7.93 -21.68
N LEU A 62 21.90 -7.69 -21.92
CA LEU A 62 21.37 -6.38 -22.30
C LEU A 62 21.34 -5.45 -21.08
N GLU A 63 20.91 -5.95 -19.92
CA GLU A 63 20.97 -5.24 -18.65
C GLU A 63 22.42 -4.95 -18.24
N LEU A 64 23.35 -5.90 -18.39
CA LEU A 64 24.78 -5.65 -18.13
C LEU A 64 25.33 -4.55 -19.05
N LYS A 65 24.97 -4.55 -20.33
CA LYS A 65 25.38 -3.49 -21.26
C LYS A 65 24.82 -2.13 -20.87
N GLN A 66 23.58 -2.07 -20.38
CA GLN A 66 22.99 -0.83 -19.89
C GLN A 66 23.72 -0.34 -18.63
N VAL A 67 24.01 -1.23 -17.67
CA VAL A 67 24.77 -0.92 -16.46
C VAL A 67 26.18 -0.43 -16.80
N VAL A 68 26.88 -1.08 -17.73
CA VAL A 68 28.22 -0.65 -18.19
C VAL A 68 28.16 0.74 -18.84
N ASN A 69 27.13 1.04 -19.63
CA ASN A 69 26.94 2.37 -20.21
C ASN A 69 26.64 3.44 -19.13
N TYR A 70 25.86 3.10 -18.11
CA TYR A 70 25.62 4.01 -16.98
C TYR A 70 26.89 4.29 -16.18
N LEU A 71 27.72 3.27 -15.93
CA LEU A 71 29.01 3.43 -15.26
C LEU A 71 29.97 4.32 -16.06
N ALA A 72 30.07 4.12 -17.38
CA ALA A 72 30.89 4.99 -18.24
C ALA A 72 30.42 6.45 -18.22
N LYS A 73 29.10 6.68 -18.13
CA LYS A 73 28.51 8.03 -18.03
C LYS A 73 28.78 8.68 -16.68
N LEU A 74 28.77 7.91 -15.59
CA LEU A 74 29.15 8.36 -14.25
C LEU A 74 30.64 8.73 -14.18
N GLU A 75 31.53 7.94 -14.80
CA GLU A 75 32.95 8.27 -14.88
C GLU A 75 33.18 9.60 -15.62
N GLN A 76 32.48 9.84 -16.74
CA GLN A 76 32.56 11.12 -17.44
C GLN A 76 32.08 12.29 -16.58
N LEU A 77 30.99 12.12 -15.82
CA LEU A 77 30.50 13.14 -14.90
C LEU A 77 31.48 13.41 -13.76
N MET A 78 32.10 12.37 -13.19
CA MET A 78 33.12 12.53 -12.16
C MET A 78 34.35 13.29 -12.67
N VAL A 79 34.79 13.02 -13.89
CA VAL A 79 35.89 13.77 -14.53
C VAL A 79 35.49 15.23 -14.76
N SER A 80 34.25 15.48 -15.18
CA SER A 80 33.73 16.85 -15.35
C SER A 80 33.67 17.63 -14.03
N VAL A 81 33.16 17.00 -12.96
CA VAL A 81 33.06 17.64 -11.62
C VAL A 81 34.46 17.88 -11.05
N LYS A 82 35.39 16.94 -11.23
CA LYS A 82 36.79 17.12 -10.80
C LYS A 82 37.46 18.28 -11.53
N GLY A 83 37.22 18.40 -12.85
CA GLY A 83 37.69 19.54 -13.64
C GLY A 83 37.09 20.89 -13.20
N GLN A 84 35.86 20.91 -12.69
CA GLN A 84 35.24 22.10 -12.11
C GLN A 84 35.82 22.47 -10.74
N ILE A 85 36.17 21.47 -9.93
CA ILE A 85 36.81 21.67 -8.62
C ILE A 85 38.24 22.22 -8.78
N ASP A 86 38.98 21.74 -9.79
CA ASP A 86 40.35 22.22 -10.08
C ASP A 86 40.38 23.67 -10.64
N GLN A 87 39.24 24.22 -11.06
CA GLN A 87 39.09 25.59 -11.56
C GLN A 87 38.63 26.61 -10.51
N LEU A 88 38.41 26.19 -9.26
CA LEU A 88 38.11 27.12 -8.17
C LEU A 88 39.39 27.87 -7.74
N PRO A 89 39.42 29.21 -7.78
CA PRO A 89 40.58 29.97 -7.34
C PRO A 89 40.76 29.86 -5.83
N SER A 90 41.96 29.47 -5.40
CA SER A 90 42.39 29.49 -4.00
C SER A 90 42.58 30.94 -3.56
N GLN A 91 41.54 31.52 -2.95
CA GLN A 91 41.66 32.78 -2.20
C GLN A 91 41.32 32.56 -0.73
N SER A 92 42.37 32.45 0.07
CA SER A 92 42.35 32.64 1.51
C SER A 92 42.31 34.14 1.82
N PRO A 93 41.41 34.66 2.69
CA PRO A 93 41.62 35.96 3.31
C PRO A 93 42.25 35.80 4.69
N SER A 94 43.50 36.23 4.77
CA SER A 94 44.19 36.59 6.01
C SER A 94 43.54 37.85 6.60
N LEU A 95 43.15 37.85 7.87
CA LEU A 95 43.10 39.07 8.69
C LEU A 95 43.57 38.77 10.12
N VAL A 96 44.48 39.62 10.57
CA VAL A 96 45.34 39.54 11.75
C VAL A 96 44.72 40.30 12.94
N ASN A 97 44.83 39.68 14.12
CA ASN A 97 44.90 40.21 15.50
C ASN A 97 43.92 41.29 16.00
N GLN A 98 43.31 41.02 17.16
CA GLN A 98 43.89 41.41 18.46
C GLN A 98 43.25 40.65 19.64
N SER A 99 44.09 40.10 20.51
CA SER A 99 43.74 39.53 21.83
C SER A 99 43.75 40.62 22.92
N PRO A 100 43.28 40.32 24.14
CA PRO A 100 44.25 39.97 25.19
C PRO A 100 43.87 38.80 26.13
N GLN A 101 44.83 37.88 26.24
CA GLN A 101 45.36 37.17 27.42
C GLN A 101 44.48 36.62 28.57
N ALA A 102 44.52 35.28 28.63
CA ALA A 102 45.15 34.44 29.67
C ALA A 102 44.36 34.00 30.93
N LYS A 103 44.13 32.67 31.02
CA LYS A 103 44.72 31.78 32.05
C LYS A 103 44.61 30.30 31.65
N GLN A 104 45.67 29.55 31.97
CA GLN A 104 45.99 28.19 31.54
C GLN A 104 45.47 27.10 32.52
N SER A 105 44.99 25.98 31.96
CA SER A 105 45.31 24.52 32.16
C SER A 105 45.55 23.93 33.58
N PRO A 106 45.53 22.58 33.82
CA PRO A 106 45.61 21.46 32.85
C PRO A 106 44.76 20.16 33.12
N VAL A 107 44.57 19.39 32.02
CA VAL A 107 44.78 17.93 31.80
C VAL A 107 44.42 16.90 32.89
N SER A 108 43.61 15.88 32.53
CA SER A 108 44.05 14.46 32.53
C SER A 108 43.04 13.46 31.96
N GLU A 109 43.62 12.38 31.43
CA GLU A 109 43.13 11.32 30.56
C GLU A 109 42.27 10.21 31.20
N ASN A 110 41.70 9.39 30.30
CA ASN A 110 41.40 7.95 30.38
C ASN A 110 39.99 7.52 30.82
N GLY A 111 39.34 6.78 29.91
CA GLY A 111 38.11 6.05 30.15
C GLY A 111 37.58 5.38 28.88
N SER A 112 38.17 4.23 28.56
CA SER A 112 37.62 3.17 27.70
C SER A 112 36.12 2.95 27.89
N LEU A 113 35.38 2.61 26.82
CA LEU A 113 34.22 1.70 26.85
C LEU A 113 33.79 1.31 25.42
N GLU A 114 33.69 0.00 25.21
CA GLU A 114 32.93 -0.64 24.13
C GLU A 114 31.45 -0.25 24.22
N ALA A 115 30.79 0.01 23.08
CA ALA A 115 29.34 -0.20 22.90
C ALA A 115 28.90 -0.02 21.44
N ASP A 116 28.23 -1.05 20.94
CA ASP A 116 27.14 -1.09 19.96
C ASP A 116 27.22 -0.25 18.67
N LEU A 117 27.45 -0.97 17.57
CA LEU A 117 27.10 -0.58 16.22
C LEU A 117 25.57 -0.61 16.05
N THR A 118 24.91 0.44 16.49
CA THR A 118 23.52 0.74 16.10
C THR A 118 23.57 1.45 14.75
N ILE A 119 23.26 0.75 13.67
CA ILE A 119 23.11 1.35 12.33
C ILE A 119 21.69 1.92 12.23
N THR A 120 21.54 3.18 12.63
CA THR A 120 20.36 4.01 12.35
C THR A 120 20.40 4.44 10.87
N PRO A 121 19.29 4.40 10.10
CA PRO A 121 19.25 5.00 8.78
C PRO A 121 19.44 6.53 8.86
N PRO A 122 19.84 7.21 7.78
CA PRO A 122 20.16 8.64 7.82
C PRO A 122 18.93 9.48 8.16
N LEU A 123 19.02 10.23 9.25
CA LEU A 123 18.09 11.27 9.68
C LEU A 123 18.30 12.51 8.81
N GLU A 124 17.28 12.93 8.06
CA GLU A 124 17.31 14.21 7.36
C GLU A 124 17.02 15.37 8.32
N ILE A 125 17.98 16.28 8.39
CA ILE A 125 17.93 17.55 9.13
C ILE A 125 16.97 18.49 8.40
N ILE A 126 16.19 19.23 9.19
CA ILE A 126 15.23 20.25 8.77
C ILE A 126 15.82 21.12 7.64
N SER A 127 15.26 21.00 6.44
CA SER A 127 15.39 22.00 5.38
C SER A 127 14.06 22.74 5.25
N GLU A 128 14.13 24.06 5.33
CA GLU A 128 13.00 25.01 5.29
C GLU A 128 12.36 25.09 3.89
N GLN A 129 11.70 24.03 3.43
CA GLN A 129 10.92 24.07 2.18
C GLN A 129 9.70 23.12 2.27
N ASN A 130 8.71 23.46 3.13
CA ASN A 130 7.26 23.11 3.05
C ASN A 130 6.54 23.45 4.38
N SER A 131 6.76 24.66 4.92
CA SER A 131 6.42 24.97 6.32
C SER A 131 4.97 25.34 6.61
N ASP A 132 4.13 25.64 5.61
CA ASP A 132 2.85 26.30 5.88
C ASP A 132 1.71 25.35 6.32
N SER A 133 1.85 24.02 6.15
CA SER A 133 0.75 23.08 6.41
C SER A 133 0.70 22.45 7.81
N VAL A 134 1.78 22.51 8.58
CA VAL A 134 1.87 21.88 9.92
C VAL A 134 2.24 22.86 11.04
N THR A 135 2.38 24.14 10.71
CA THR A 135 2.84 25.17 11.65
C THR A 135 1.96 25.27 12.89
N GLU A 136 0.65 25.10 12.75
CA GLU A 136 -0.29 25.23 13.88
C GLU A 136 -0.20 24.05 14.84
N VAL A 137 -0.01 22.83 14.32
CA VAL A 137 0.17 21.63 15.18
C VAL A 137 1.46 21.74 15.98
N ILE A 138 2.55 22.17 15.34
CA ILE A 138 3.83 22.38 16.00
C ILE A 138 3.72 23.51 17.04
N ALA A 139 3.08 24.62 16.70
CA ALA A 139 2.82 25.70 17.65
C ALA A 139 1.99 25.24 18.85
N TRP A 140 0.97 24.40 18.61
CA TRP A 140 0.12 23.83 19.66
C TRP A 140 0.89 22.94 20.63
N LEU A 141 1.84 22.14 20.12
CA LEU A 141 2.75 21.31 20.91
C LEU A 141 3.76 22.14 21.71
N ASN A 142 4.39 23.13 21.07
CA ASN A 142 5.34 24.03 21.72
C ASN A 142 4.69 24.80 22.88
N ALA A 143 3.43 25.23 22.73
CA ALA A 143 2.66 25.88 23.79
C ALA A 143 2.42 24.97 25.03
N ARG A 144 2.64 23.66 24.89
CA ARG A 144 2.56 22.65 25.95
C ARG A 144 3.93 22.13 26.39
N HIS A 145 4.98 22.87 26.06
CA HIS A 145 6.36 22.53 26.37
C HIS A 145 6.81 21.19 25.76
N PHE A 146 6.18 20.76 24.67
CA PHE A 146 6.63 19.63 23.88
C PHE A 146 7.35 20.16 22.63
N HIS A 147 8.67 20.02 22.61
CA HIS A 147 9.48 20.46 21.49
C HIS A 147 9.62 19.34 20.47
N VAL A 148 9.08 19.55 19.27
CA VAL A 148 9.17 18.58 18.16
C VAL A 148 10.58 18.64 17.57
N GLU A 149 11.30 17.52 17.64
CA GLU A 149 12.65 17.38 17.08
C GLU A 149 12.62 16.85 15.64
N SER A 150 11.67 15.94 15.35
CA SER A 150 11.47 15.38 14.02
C SER A 150 10.03 14.90 13.84
N TYR A 151 9.61 14.75 12.60
CA TYR A 151 8.33 14.14 12.23
C TYR A 151 8.44 13.54 10.83
N ARG A 152 7.53 12.62 10.50
CA ARG A 152 7.51 11.94 9.21
C ARG A 152 6.85 12.80 8.15
N GLN A 153 7.53 13.03 7.03
CA GLN A 153 6.96 13.65 5.83
C GLN A 153 6.45 12.58 4.85
N SER A 154 5.41 12.94 4.07
CA SER A 154 4.88 12.06 3.03
C SER A 154 5.88 11.89 1.90
N GLN A 155 6.11 10.65 1.46
CA GLN A 155 7.02 10.31 0.36
C GLN A 155 6.29 9.54 -0.74
N GLU A 156 6.81 9.50 -1.97
CA GLU A 156 6.18 8.77 -3.09
C GLU A 156 5.98 7.27 -2.79
N VAL A 157 6.95 6.65 -2.09
CA VAL A 157 6.86 5.24 -1.67
C VAL A 157 5.70 4.96 -0.71
N ASP A 158 5.12 6.00 -0.11
CA ASP A 158 3.97 5.85 0.79
C ASP A 158 2.73 5.36 0.09
N ALA A 159 2.55 5.60 -1.21
CA ALA A 159 1.38 5.13 -1.93
C ALA A 159 1.24 3.59 -1.82
N ILE A 160 2.35 2.86 -2.01
CA ILE A 160 2.38 1.40 -1.94
C ILE A 160 2.12 0.91 -0.50
N PHE A 161 2.78 1.54 0.48
CA PHE A 161 2.57 1.16 1.89
C PHE A 161 1.15 1.49 2.38
N ASN A 162 0.55 2.58 1.90
CA ASN A 162 -0.81 2.98 2.23
C ASN A 162 -1.84 2.02 1.62
N GLU A 163 -1.66 1.63 0.35
CA GLU A 163 -2.49 0.61 -0.31
C GLU A 163 -2.45 -0.72 0.47
N LEU A 164 -1.25 -1.18 0.82
CA LEU A 164 -1.08 -2.38 1.64
C LEU A 164 -1.72 -2.24 3.02
N ALA A 165 -1.56 -1.09 3.68
CA ALA A 165 -2.15 -0.83 5.00
C ALA A 165 -3.68 -0.87 4.96
N ILE A 166 -4.30 -0.24 3.96
CA ILE A 166 -5.76 -0.28 3.72
C ILE A 166 -6.22 -1.72 3.52
N PHE A 167 -5.57 -2.45 2.59
CA PHE A 167 -5.88 -3.84 2.33
C PHE A 167 -5.80 -4.69 3.60
N MET A 168 -4.75 -4.48 4.40
CA MET A 168 -4.52 -5.22 5.64
C MET A 168 -5.57 -4.90 6.71
N GLY A 169 -5.91 -3.63 6.91
CA GLY A 169 -6.88 -3.19 7.92
C GLY A 169 -8.29 -3.69 7.62
N GLU A 170 -8.75 -3.55 6.38
CA GLU A 170 -10.09 -3.99 5.96
C GLU A 170 -10.29 -5.51 6.05
N ARG A 171 -9.22 -6.29 5.89
CA ARG A 171 -9.27 -7.76 5.78
C ARG A 171 -8.52 -8.45 6.91
N TYR A 172 -8.18 -7.75 7.99
CA TYR A 172 -7.29 -8.24 9.03
C TYR A 172 -7.71 -9.60 9.59
N SER A 173 -8.99 -9.78 9.93
CA SER A 173 -9.55 -11.03 10.46
C SER A 173 -9.28 -12.24 9.54
N SER A 174 -9.30 -12.01 8.22
CA SER A 174 -9.08 -13.03 7.20
C SER A 174 -7.60 -13.33 6.97
N ILE A 175 -6.76 -12.30 6.96
CA ILE A 175 -5.33 -12.43 6.61
C ILE A 175 -4.41 -12.61 7.82
N LYS A 176 -4.90 -12.40 9.05
CA LYS A 176 -4.13 -12.45 10.31
C LYS A 176 -3.19 -13.67 10.41
N PRO A 177 -3.58 -14.90 10.06
CA PRO A 177 -2.66 -16.05 10.09
C PRO A 177 -1.48 -15.88 9.15
N PHE A 178 -1.70 -15.34 7.94
CA PHE A 178 -0.63 -15.10 6.99
C PHE A 178 0.26 -13.92 7.41
N TYR A 179 -0.34 -12.83 7.85
CA TYR A 179 0.38 -11.67 8.41
C TYR A 179 1.32 -12.09 9.55
N LYS A 180 0.85 -12.87 10.52
CA LYS A 180 1.68 -13.36 11.64
C LYS A 180 2.88 -14.18 11.13
N GLN A 181 2.69 -15.01 10.11
CA GLN A 181 3.78 -15.77 9.50
C GLN A 181 4.78 -14.85 8.79
N ILE A 182 4.31 -13.89 7.98
CA ILE A 182 5.17 -12.90 7.33
C ILE A 182 5.99 -12.13 8.37
N LYS A 183 5.34 -11.57 9.41
CA LYS A 183 5.99 -10.81 10.48
C LYS A 183 7.08 -11.63 11.18
N TYR A 184 6.79 -12.88 11.53
CA TYR A 184 7.76 -13.75 12.18
C TYR A 184 8.96 -14.07 11.26
N HIS A 185 8.68 -14.54 10.04
CA HIS A 185 9.71 -14.98 9.12
C HIS A 185 10.55 -13.83 8.52
N LEU A 186 9.99 -12.61 8.46
CA LEU A 186 10.68 -11.39 8.03
C LEU A 186 11.88 -11.06 8.92
N GLN A 187 11.82 -11.37 10.22
CA GLN A 187 12.93 -11.14 11.16
C GLN A 187 14.18 -11.94 10.74
N PHE A 188 13.97 -13.13 10.17
CA PHE A 188 15.02 -14.08 9.81
C PHE A 188 15.26 -14.18 8.29
N GLY A 189 14.41 -13.55 7.46
CA GLY A 189 14.44 -13.69 6.00
C GLY A 189 14.16 -15.13 5.52
N THR A 190 13.33 -15.88 6.25
CA THR A 190 13.10 -17.31 6.00
C THR A 190 11.79 -17.57 5.25
N ARG A 191 11.65 -18.77 4.69
CA ARG A 191 10.48 -19.16 3.91
C ARG A 191 9.25 -19.40 4.81
N VAL A 192 8.14 -18.76 4.46
CA VAL A 192 6.80 -19.01 4.97
C VAL A 192 6.15 -20.18 4.22
N ARG A 193 5.49 -21.05 4.99
CA ARG A 193 4.55 -22.06 4.47
C ARG A 193 3.23 -21.94 5.23
N LEU A 194 2.17 -21.50 4.54
CA LEU A 194 0.85 -21.35 5.13
C LEU A 194 -0.13 -22.36 4.52
N ASN A 195 -0.68 -23.24 5.35
CA ASN A 195 -1.73 -24.16 4.96
C ASN A 195 -3.11 -23.47 5.08
N LEU A 196 -3.89 -23.48 4.01
CA LEU A 196 -5.22 -22.90 3.92
C LEU A 196 -6.33 -23.93 3.66
N SER A 197 -6.03 -25.23 3.78
CA SER A 197 -6.98 -26.31 3.47
C SER A 197 -8.31 -26.24 4.24
N GLU A 198 -8.27 -25.77 5.49
CA GLU A 198 -9.42 -25.62 6.41
C GLU A 198 -10.00 -24.19 6.44
N LYS A 199 -9.55 -23.29 5.55
CA LYS A 199 -10.01 -21.90 5.52
C LYS A 199 -11.17 -21.71 4.55
N SER A 200 -11.98 -20.67 4.78
CA SER A 200 -13.08 -20.32 3.86
C SER A 200 -12.53 -19.89 2.49
N LYS A 201 -13.37 -19.94 1.45
CA LYS A 201 -13.00 -19.45 0.10
C LYS A 201 -12.57 -17.98 0.15
N GLU A 202 -13.28 -17.16 0.91
CA GLU A 202 -12.96 -15.76 1.12
C GLU A 202 -11.58 -15.58 1.78
N GLN A 203 -11.30 -16.31 2.86
CA GLN A 203 -10.00 -16.25 3.53
C GLN A 203 -8.86 -16.70 2.62
N ILE A 204 -9.07 -17.73 1.80
CA ILE A 204 -8.10 -18.18 0.80
C ILE A 204 -7.82 -17.07 -0.20
N ASN A 205 -8.88 -16.49 -0.78
CA ASN A 205 -8.75 -15.42 -1.77
C ASN A 205 -8.06 -14.18 -1.19
N ASN A 206 -8.42 -13.77 0.02
CA ASN A 206 -7.80 -12.66 0.73
C ASN A 206 -6.30 -12.92 0.99
N CYS A 207 -5.93 -14.14 1.42
CA CYS A 207 -4.52 -14.51 1.59
C CYS A 207 -3.75 -14.54 0.26
N ILE A 208 -4.38 -15.01 -0.82
CA ILE A 208 -3.77 -15.01 -2.15
C ILE A 208 -3.54 -13.58 -2.64
N HIS A 209 -4.56 -12.73 -2.54
CA HIS A 209 -4.47 -11.33 -2.94
C HIS A 209 -3.38 -10.62 -2.12
N PHE A 210 -3.36 -10.81 -0.81
CA PHE A 210 -2.31 -10.26 0.04
C PHE A 210 -0.91 -10.67 -0.44
N GLY A 211 -0.70 -11.96 -0.69
CA GLY A 211 0.59 -12.46 -1.16
C GLY A 211 0.99 -11.94 -2.55
N LYS A 212 0.03 -11.76 -3.46
CA LYS A 212 0.26 -11.13 -4.76
C LYS A 212 0.63 -9.65 -4.62
N LEU A 213 -0.07 -8.89 -3.78
CA LEU A 213 0.28 -7.49 -3.49
C LEU A 213 1.72 -7.40 -2.98
N LEU A 214 2.07 -8.20 -1.97
CA LEU A 214 3.43 -8.25 -1.44
C LEU A 214 4.46 -8.66 -2.50
N LYS A 215 4.12 -9.57 -3.42
CA LYS A 215 5.04 -9.95 -4.50
C LYS A 215 5.22 -8.82 -5.52
N ASN A 216 4.14 -8.16 -5.92
CA ASN A 216 4.15 -7.08 -6.90
C ASN A 216 4.86 -5.83 -6.37
N SER A 217 4.77 -5.57 -5.07
CA SER A 217 5.51 -4.50 -4.39
C SER A 217 6.96 -4.85 -4.08
N SER A 218 7.48 -5.98 -4.59
CA SER A 218 8.83 -6.48 -4.30
C SER A 218 9.10 -6.76 -2.82
N PHE A 219 8.08 -6.99 -1.99
CA PHE A 219 8.27 -7.34 -0.57
C PHE A 219 8.57 -8.83 -0.37
N LEU A 220 8.28 -9.65 -1.39
CA LEU A 220 8.60 -11.07 -1.42
C LEU A 220 9.59 -11.39 -2.55
N SER A 221 10.68 -12.09 -2.22
CA SER A 221 11.60 -12.64 -3.22
C SER A 221 10.94 -13.82 -3.94
N GLU A 222 10.19 -14.64 -3.20
CA GLU A 222 9.42 -15.76 -3.73
C GLU A 222 7.97 -15.69 -3.27
N TYR A 223 7.05 -16.02 -4.17
CA TYR A 223 5.63 -16.22 -3.86
C TYR A 223 5.03 -17.26 -4.79
N HIS A 224 4.33 -18.24 -4.23
CA HIS A 224 3.61 -19.27 -4.98
C HIS A 224 2.44 -19.81 -4.16
N TYR A 225 1.27 -19.91 -4.79
CA TYR A 225 0.11 -20.60 -4.23
C TYR A 225 -0.15 -21.90 -4.98
N SER A 226 -0.16 -23.02 -4.26
CA SER A 226 -0.61 -24.31 -4.79
C SER A 226 -2.11 -24.46 -4.56
N SER A 227 -2.90 -24.40 -5.63
CA SER A 227 -4.36 -24.63 -5.57
C SER A 227 -4.72 -26.05 -5.15
N TYR A 228 -3.96 -27.05 -5.64
CA TYR A 228 -4.15 -28.45 -5.28
C TYR A 228 -3.94 -28.71 -3.78
N GLN A 229 -2.85 -28.19 -3.21
CA GLN A 229 -2.55 -28.38 -1.78
C GLN A 229 -3.22 -27.34 -0.89
N LYS A 230 -3.77 -26.26 -1.46
CA LYS A 230 -4.19 -25.04 -0.75
C LYS A 230 -3.10 -24.51 0.18
N VAL A 231 -1.86 -24.43 -0.32
CA VAL A 231 -0.70 -23.95 0.45
C VAL A 231 -0.07 -22.73 -0.23
N ILE A 232 0.19 -21.69 0.56
CA ILE A 232 1.02 -20.56 0.14
C ILE A 232 2.47 -20.82 0.59
N PHE A 233 3.39 -20.60 -0.35
CA PHE A 233 4.82 -20.48 -0.09
C PHE A 233 5.25 -19.05 -0.39
N ALA A 234 5.95 -18.41 0.53
CA ALA A 234 6.44 -17.05 0.36
C ALA A 234 7.79 -16.87 1.06
N THR A 235 8.64 -15.97 0.57
CA THR A 235 9.90 -15.62 1.23
C THR A 235 9.99 -14.10 1.35
N PRO A 236 9.81 -13.54 2.57
CA PRO A 236 9.92 -12.10 2.79
C PRO A 236 11.33 -11.58 2.54
N GLN A 237 11.45 -10.40 1.93
CA GLN A 237 12.71 -9.70 1.79
C GLN A 237 12.98 -8.83 3.02
N ARG A 238 14.19 -8.90 3.57
CA ARG A 238 14.57 -8.16 4.78
C ARG A 238 15.09 -6.77 4.41
N MET A 239 14.20 -5.77 4.41
CA MET A 239 14.56 -4.34 4.29
C MET A 239 14.03 -3.57 5.51
N GLY A 240 14.77 -2.55 5.96
CA GLY A 240 14.46 -1.81 7.20
C GLY A 240 13.03 -1.28 7.25
N ASP A 241 12.60 -0.60 6.20
CA ASP A 241 11.25 -0.02 6.14
C ASP A 241 10.14 -1.06 6.15
N MET A 242 10.37 -2.23 5.55
CA MET A 242 9.43 -3.35 5.61
C MET A 242 9.32 -3.93 7.01
N ILE A 243 10.44 -4.08 7.73
CA ILE A 243 10.44 -4.55 9.12
C ILE A 243 9.58 -3.62 9.97
N ASN A 244 9.79 -2.30 9.87
CA ASN A 244 9.03 -1.31 10.61
C ASN A 244 7.54 -1.33 10.22
N PHE A 245 7.24 -1.42 8.93
CA PHE A 245 5.88 -1.54 8.42
C PHE A 245 5.14 -2.73 9.04
N PHE A 246 5.68 -3.95 8.96
CA PHE A 246 5.02 -5.15 9.50
C PHE A 246 5.03 -5.21 11.03
N ASN A 247 5.95 -4.51 11.70
CA ASN A 247 6.02 -4.44 13.15
C ASN A 247 5.04 -3.46 13.80
N GLY A 248 4.42 -2.58 13.03
CA GLY A 248 3.38 -1.69 13.55
C GLY A 248 2.95 -0.59 12.58
N GLY A 249 3.87 -0.13 11.74
CA GLY A 249 3.62 1.01 10.86
C GLY A 249 2.46 0.81 9.87
N TRP A 250 2.14 -0.43 9.48
CA TRP A 250 0.95 -0.70 8.65
C TRP A 250 -0.34 -0.29 9.36
N PHE A 251 -0.42 -0.49 10.68
CA PHE A 251 -1.63 -0.21 11.45
C PHE A 251 -1.80 1.29 11.70
N GLU A 252 -0.70 1.98 12.00
CA GLU A 252 -0.66 3.45 12.08
C GLU A 252 -1.13 4.08 10.76
N ARG A 253 -0.60 3.59 9.62
CA ARG A 253 -1.01 4.04 8.28
C ARG A 253 -2.48 3.78 8.00
N PHE A 254 -2.98 2.58 8.33
CA PHE A 254 -4.38 2.25 8.16
C PHE A 254 -5.28 3.21 8.94
N VAL A 255 -4.98 3.42 10.23
CA VAL A 255 -5.71 4.36 11.10
C VAL A 255 -5.65 5.78 10.54
N TYR A 256 -4.47 6.24 10.12
CA TYR A 256 -4.31 7.55 9.48
C TYR A 256 -5.23 7.72 8.26
N GLN A 257 -5.25 6.75 7.34
CA GLN A 257 -6.11 6.81 6.14
C GLN A 257 -7.60 6.87 6.52
N GLN A 258 -8.03 6.02 7.47
CA GLN A 258 -9.42 6.03 7.94
C GLN A 258 -9.83 7.38 8.56
N LEU A 259 -8.92 8.05 9.27
CA LEU A 259 -9.16 9.38 9.83
C LEU A 259 -9.21 10.46 8.74
N CYS A 260 -8.29 10.43 7.78
CA CYS A 260 -8.30 11.34 6.64
C CYS A 260 -9.62 11.24 5.87
N ASP A 261 -10.11 10.03 5.63
CA ASP A 261 -11.40 9.79 4.98
C ASP A 261 -12.59 10.31 5.81
N LEU A 262 -12.60 10.05 7.13
CA LEU A 262 -13.64 10.54 8.03
C LEU A 262 -13.69 12.08 8.04
N LEU A 263 -12.54 12.74 8.18
CA LEU A 263 -12.46 14.20 8.26
C LEU A 263 -12.82 14.85 6.91
N SER A 264 -12.29 14.30 5.81
CA SER A 264 -12.55 14.80 4.46
C SER A 264 -14.01 14.64 4.05
N SER A 265 -14.63 13.49 4.36
CA SER A 265 -16.05 13.24 4.07
C SER A 265 -17.01 14.20 4.80
N HIS A 266 -16.58 14.77 5.94
CA HIS A 266 -17.33 15.78 6.70
C HIS A 266 -16.86 17.21 6.42
N GLY A 267 -15.99 17.42 5.42
CA GLY A 267 -15.47 18.75 5.07
C GLY A 267 -14.69 19.43 6.19
N LEU A 268 -14.14 18.65 7.13
CA LEU A 268 -13.35 19.18 8.23
C LEU A 268 -11.93 19.49 7.76
N GLN A 269 -11.51 20.73 7.95
CA GLN A 269 -10.11 21.10 7.79
C GLN A 269 -9.31 20.64 9.01
N TYR A 270 -8.13 20.10 8.74
CA TYR A 270 -7.20 19.63 9.76
C TYR A 270 -5.75 19.83 9.32
N GLN A 271 -4.87 19.91 10.32
CA GLN A 271 -3.44 19.70 10.15
C GLN A 271 -3.05 18.42 10.90
N CYS A 272 -1.98 17.74 10.46
CA CYS A 272 -1.56 16.48 11.07
C CYS A 272 -0.04 16.37 11.13
N LEU A 273 0.48 15.84 12.23
CA LEU A 273 1.83 15.31 12.35
C LEU A 273 1.76 13.78 12.44
N ILE A 274 2.59 13.11 11.64
CA ILE A 274 2.76 11.65 11.64
C ILE A 274 4.10 11.35 12.32
N ASN A 275 4.09 10.47 13.31
CA ASN A 275 5.25 10.05 14.09
C ASN A 275 6.12 11.21 14.61
N PRO A 276 5.55 12.32 15.16
CA PRO A 276 6.39 13.37 15.72
C PRO A 276 7.12 12.86 16.97
N ARG A 277 8.45 12.99 16.94
CA ARG A 277 9.32 12.74 18.08
C ARG A 277 9.74 14.06 18.70
N GLY A 278 9.71 14.12 20.02
CA GLY A 278 10.07 15.31 20.74
C GLY A 278 10.33 15.06 22.21
N VAL A 279 10.60 16.14 22.93
CA VAL A 279 10.96 16.13 24.35
C VAL A 279 10.10 17.10 25.13
N PHE A 280 9.68 16.71 26.33
CA PHE A 280 9.26 17.71 27.32
C PHE A 280 10.50 18.29 28.00
N ALA A 281 10.41 19.52 28.48
CA ALA A 281 11.48 20.12 29.26
C ALA A 281 11.84 19.22 30.45
N ASN A 282 13.06 18.66 30.44
CA ASN A 282 13.66 17.78 31.46
C ASN A 282 13.09 16.35 31.57
N THR A 283 12.62 15.74 30.48
CA THR A 283 12.20 14.32 30.47
C THR A 283 12.83 13.52 29.33
N ASP A 284 12.62 12.21 29.38
CA ASP A 284 12.88 11.29 28.27
C ASP A 284 12.14 11.72 27.00
N ASP A 285 12.72 11.31 25.87
CA ASP A 285 12.16 11.46 24.54
C ASP A 285 10.84 10.69 24.39
N PHE A 286 9.94 11.26 23.62
CA PHE A 286 8.61 10.70 23.41
C PHE A 286 8.19 10.86 21.94
N GLU A 287 7.70 9.76 21.37
CA GLU A 287 7.12 9.71 20.03
C GLU A 287 5.61 9.56 20.17
N LEU A 288 4.87 10.35 19.38
CA LEU A 288 3.43 10.18 19.21
C LEU A 288 3.19 9.50 17.87
N ASP A 289 2.22 8.60 17.76
CA ASP A 289 1.93 7.99 16.46
C ASP A 289 1.24 9.00 15.51
N LEU A 290 0.08 9.54 15.88
CA LEU A 290 -0.66 10.51 15.05
C LEU A 290 -1.24 11.65 15.89
N LEU A 291 -0.95 12.90 15.51
CA LEU A 291 -1.54 14.08 16.14
C LEU A 291 -2.18 14.99 15.09
N PHE A 292 -3.51 15.10 15.18
CA PHE A 292 -4.30 16.00 14.37
C PHE A 292 -4.68 17.26 15.16
N LEU A 293 -4.82 18.37 14.43
CA LEU A 293 -5.46 19.58 14.92
C LEU A 293 -6.69 19.83 14.05
N VAL A 294 -7.88 19.49 14.56
CA VAL A 294 -9.16 19.62 13.86
C VAL A 294 -9.90 20.81 14.46
N LYS A 295 -10.15 21.88 13.68
CA LYS A 295 -10.76 23.13 14.19
C LYS A 295 -10.07 23.64 15.47
N SER A 296 -8.74 23.63 15.49
CA SER A 296 -7.90 24.00 16.64
C SER A 296 -8.03 23.13 17.89
N GLN A 297 -8.73 21.99 17.83
CA GLN A 297 -8.77 20.99 18.90
C GLN A 297 -7.80 19.84 18.59
N PRO A 298 -7.02 19.38 19.58
CA PRO A 298 -6.14 18.24 19.38
C PRO A 298 -6.97 16.97 19.25
N LEU A 299 -6.59 16.10 18.33
CA LEU A 299 -7.04 14.72 18.29
C LEU A 299 -5.79 13.85 18.23
N TRP A 300 -5.49 13.17 19.33
CA TRP A 300 -4.30 12.32 19.46
C TRP A 300 -4.69 10.86 19.37
N ILE A 301 -4.00 10.12 18.49
CA ILE A 301 -4.20 8.70 18.27
C ILE A 301 -2.87 7.97 18.45
N GLU A 302 -2.91 6.92 19.25
CA GLU A 302 -1.81 6.00 19.49
C GLU A 302 -2.24 4.60 19.08
N CYS A 303 -1.46 3.93 18.24
CA CYS A 303 -1.74 2.63 17.67
C CYS A 303 -0.88 1.55 18.33
N LYS A 304 -1.49 0.39 18.62
CA LYS A 304 -0.78 -0.80 19.10
C LYS A 304 -1.28 -2.03 18.35
N SER A 305 -0.37 -2.66 17.61
CA SER A 305 -0.64 -3.84 16.77
C SER A 305 -0.18 -5.17 17.37
N GLY A 306 0.44 -5.14 18.56
CA GLY A 306 0.98 -6.31 19.26
C GLY A 306 0.18 -6.69 20.51
N ASP A 307 0.44 -7.91 21.01
CA ASP A 307 -0.28 -8.50 22.14
C ASP A 307 0.17 -7.91 23.52
N GLU A 308 1.27 -7.14 23.55
CA GLU A 308 1.89 -6.57 24.76
C GLU A 308 1.59 -5.06 24.93
N TYR A 309 0.35 -4.70 25.22
CA TYR A 309 -0.06 -3.30 25.41
C TYR A 309 -0.23 -2.87 26.88
N ASN A 310 -0.21 -3.80 27.84
CA ASN A 310 -0.49 -3.49 29.26
C ASN A 310 0.49 -2.47 29.86
N SER A 311 1.77 -2.51 29.48
CA SER A 311 2.80 -1.57 29.94
C SER A 311 2.66 -0.16 29.36
N TYR A 312 1.86 0.00 28.29
CA TYR A 312 1.64 1.27 27.62
C TYR A 312 0.49 2.07 28.23
N LEU A 313 -0.51 1.42 28.82
CA LEU A 313 -1.68 2.08 29.40
C LEU A 313 -1.34 3.18 30.43
N PRO A 314 -0.45 2.93 31.43
CA PRO A 314 -0.06 3.96 32.39
C PRO A 314 0.73 5.10 31.74
N LYS A 315 1.64 4.77 30.81
CA LYS A 315 2.48 5.74 30.11
C LYS A 315 1.63 6.68 29.25
N TYR A 316 0.72 6.12 28.46
CA TYR A 316 -0.20 6.86 27.61
C TYR A 316 -1.09 7.80 28.41
N SER A 317 -1.69 7.32 29.52
CA SER A 317 -2.49 8.16 30.42
C SER A 317 -1.67 9.33 31.02
N SER A 318 -0.42 9.07 31.43
CA SER A 318 0.49 10.11 31.92
C SER A 318 0.83 11.15 30.84
N HIS A 319 1.19 10.71 29.63
CA HIS A 319 1.55 11.61 28.54
C HIS A 319 0.36 12.45 28.07
N ARG A 320 -0.85 11.88 28.06
CA ARG A 320 -2.09 12.62 27.80
C ARG A 320 -2.26 13.79 28.76
N GLN A 321 -2.05 13.54 30.05
CA GLN A 321 -2.16 14.56 31.09
C GLN A 321 -1.12 15.66 30.89
N LYS A 322 0.14 15.30 30.59
CA LYS A 322 1.21 16.26 30.30
C LYS A 322 0.91 17.13 29.08
N LEU A 323 0.39 16.54 27.99
CA LEU A 323 -0.02 17.27 26.79
C LEU A 323 -1.33 18.05 26.97
N GLY A 324 -2.06 17.84 28.07
CA GLY A 324 -3.37 18.48 28.27
C GLY A 324 -4.40 18.11 27.19
N VAL A 325 -4.31 16.92 26.59
CA VAL A 325 -5.31 16.43 25.63
C VAL A 325 -6.52 15.89 26.41
N PRO A 326 -7.76 16.31 26.11
CA PRO A 326 -8.95 15.75 26.75
C PRO A 326 -9.05 14.23 26.52
N ALA A 327 -9.52 13.46 27.51
CA ALA A 327 -9.65 12.01 27.38
C ALA A 327 -10.56 11.59 26.20
N SER A 328 -11.58 12.40 25.89
CA SER A 328 -12.47 12.20 24.73
C SER A 328 -11.79 12.41 23.39
N LEU A 329 -10.62 13.05 23.35
CA LEU A 329 -9.86 13.35 22.12
C LEU A 329 -8.48 12.67 22.11
N ALA A 330 -8.26 11.71 23.03
CA ALA A 330 -7.06 10.90 23.13
C ALA A 330 -7.43 9.42 23.02
N PHE A 331 -7.11 8.84 21.87
CA PHE A 331 -7.46 7.47 21.50
C PHE A 331 -6.25 6.56 21.52
N LEU A 332 -6.33 5.48 22.31
CA LEU A 332 -5.44 4.34 22.20
C LEU A 332 -6.15 3.24 21.40
N VAL A 333 -5.71 3.03 20.17
CA VAL A 333 -6.23 2.04 19.23
C VAL A 333 -5.42 0.76 19.38
N ILE A 334 -6.04 -0.30 19.89
CA ILE A 334 -5.40 -1.60 20.07
C ILE A 334 -6.02 -2.56 19.05
N LEU A 335 -5.18 -3.12 18.21
CA LEU A 335 -5.59 -4.10 17.21
C LEU A 335 -6.10 -5.36 17.90
N ASP A 336 -7.28 -5.83 17.50
CA ASP A 336 -7.87 -7.10 17.93
C ASP A 336 -8.18 -7.21 19.44
N ILE A 337 -8.28 -6.08 20.15
CA ILE A 337 -8.77 -6.08 21.53
C ILE A 337 -10.31 -6.24 21.55
N PRO A 338 -10.86 -7.12 22.42
CA PRO A 338 -12.30 -7.20 22.65
C PRO A 338 -12.90 -5.90 23.23
N ASP A 339 -14.11 -5.54 22.82
CA ASP A 339 -14.79 -4.30 23.25
C ASP A 339 -14.95 -4.22 24.78
N SER A 340 -15.24 -5.35 25.42
CA SER A 340 -15.37 -5.43 26.88
C SER A 340 -14.06 -5.09 27.59
N GLN A 341 -12.92 -5.52 27.03
CA GLN A 341 -11.60 -5.25 27.57
C GLN A 341 -11.18 -3.79 27.31
N ALA A 342 -11.45 -3.27 26.11
CA ALA A 342 -11.20 -1.86 25.77
C ALA A 342 -11.95 -0.92 26.73
N LYS A 343 -13.24 -1.18 26.98
CA LYS A 343 -14.05 -0.40 27.93
C LYS A 343 -13.49 -0.44 29.35
N ASN A 344 -13.05 -1.60 29.82
CA ASN A 344 -12.45 -1.74 31.14
C ASN A 344 -11.16 -0.91 31.27
N TYR A 345 -10.28 -0.95 30.26
CA TYR A 345 -9.07 -0.13 30.29
C TYR A 345 -9.34 1.36 30.21
N GLY A 346 -10.31 1.79 29.40
CA GLY A 346 -10.69 3.20 29.33
C GLY A 346 -11.14 3.74 30.69
N ASN A 347 -11.92 2.97 31.44
CA ASN A 347 -12.37 3.32 32.79
C ASN A 347 -11.21 3.38 33.80
N ILE A 348 -10.29 2.41 33.78
CA ILE A 348 -9.19 2.33 34.75
C ILE A 348 -8.18 3.47 34.54
N TRP A 349 -7.86 3.77 33.28
CA TRP A 349 -6.75 4.66 32.93
C TRP A 349 -7.19 6.07 32.54
N ASN A 350 -8.49 6.35 32.49
CA ASN A 350 -9.06 7.64 32.09
C ASN A 350 -8.55 8.11 30.70
N ILE A 351 -8.70 7.21 29.74
CA ILE A 351 -8.32 7.35 28.33
C ILE A 351 -9.41 6.71 27.46
N THR A 352 -9.48 7.04 26.18
CA THR A 352 -10.38 6.34 25.25
C THR A 352 -9.63 5.18 24.61
N VAL A 353 -10.08 3.94 24.85
CA VAL A 353 -9.49 2.73 24.23
C VAL A 353 -10.47 2.16 23.23
N VAL A 354 -10.00 1.92 22.01
CA VAL A 354 -10.80 1.47 20.86
C VAL A 354 -10.05 0.37 20.12
N ASN A 355 -10.77 -0.37 19.26
CA ASN A 355 -10.19 -1.32 18.31
C ASN A 355 -10.40 -0.85 16.88
N GLN A 356 -9.85 -1.59 15.92
CA GLN A 356 -9.95 -1.27 14.50
C GLN A 356 -11.39 -1.20 13.98
N ASN A 357 -12.35 -1.85 14.65
CA ASN A 357 -13.74 -1.84 14.23
C ASN A 357 -14.45 -0.56 14.73
N ASN A 358 -14.32 -0.23 16.02
CA ASN A 358 -15.10 0.83 16.67
C ASN A 358 -14.42 2.22 16.72
N LEU A 359 -13.17 2.32 16.24
CA LEU A 359 -12.39 3.55 16.14
C LEU A 359 -13.18 4.71 15.50
N ILE A 360 -13.74 4.50 14.31
CA ILE A 360 -14.30 5.58 13.50
C ILE A 360 -15.58 6.15 14.12
N SER A 361 -16.46 5.29 14.64
CA SER A 361 -17.60 5.73 15.44
C SER A 361 -17.18 6.58 16.63
N ALA A 362 -16.19 6.11 17.38
CA ALA A 362 -15.81 6.76 18.63
C ALA A 362 -15.19 8.14 18.37
N ILE A 363 -14.38 8.28 17.32
CA ILE A 363 -13.83 9.57 16.91
C ILE A 363 -14.91 10.50 16.36
N ALA A 364 -15.82 10.00 15.52
CA ALA A 364 -16.93 10.79 15.00
C ALA A 364 -17.78 11.37 16.15
N ALA A 365 -18.16 10.52 17.11
CA ALA A 365 -18.89 10.93 18.30
C ALA A 365 -18.11 11.97 19.12
N ALA A 366 -16.80 11.78 19.32
CA ALA A 366 -15.96 12.72 20.06
C ALA A 366 -15.83 14.10 19.38
N LEU A 367 -15.84 14.13 18.05
CA LEU A 367 -15.81 15.37 17.27
C LEU A 367 -17.20 16.04 17.14
N GLY A 368 -18.24 15.46 17.77
CA GLY A 368 -19.61 15.94 17.64
C GLY A 368 -20.14 15.85 16.22
N LEU A 369 -19.54 14.96 15.40
CA LEU A 369 -20.08 14.63 14.09
C LEU A 369 -21.35 13.83 14.35
N SER A 370 -22.49 14.44 14.01
CA SER A 370 -23.78 13.81 14.21
C SER A 370 -23.79 12.48 13.48
N GLU A 371 -24.03 11.40 14.22
CA GLU A 371 -24.40 10.15 13.59
C GLU A 371 -25.71 10.39 12.83
N SER A 372 -25.65 10.57 11.51
CA SER A 372 -26.60 9.82 10.70
C SER A 372 -26.28 8.36 11.03
N GLN A 373 -27.07 7.78 11.94
CA GLN A 373 -26.88 6.44 12.53
C GLN A 373 -26.20 5.50 11.55
N GLU A 374 -24.94 5.15 11.80
CA GLU A 374 -24.29 4.03 11.12
C GLU A 374 -22.90 3.80 11.72
N THR A 375 -22.86 2.97 12.76
CA THR A 375 -21.72 2.06 12.92
C THR A 375 -22.18 0.65 13.22
N GLN A 376 -21.64 -0.25 12.39
CA GLN A 376 -21.54 -1.69 12.51
C GLN A 376 -22.83 -2.52 12.56
N GLN A 377 -23.18 -3.07 11.39
CA GLN A 377 -23.55 -4.48 11.31
C GLN A 377 -23.11 -5.06 9.97
N PHE A 378 -21.93 -5.71 9.97
CA PHE A 378 -21.71 -6.82 9.06
C PHE A 378 -22.82 -7.86 9.36
N ASN A 379 -23.70 -8.10 8.38
CA ASN A 379 -24.87 -9.01 8.39
C ASN A 379 -26.24 -8.48 8.89
N GLN A 380 -26.60 -7.23 8.57
CA GLN A 380 -28.02 -6.83 8.37
C GLN A 380 -28.12 -5.92 7.13
N PRO A 381 -29.24 -5.94 6.37
CA PRO A 381 -29.41 -5.14 5.15
C PRO A 381 -29.27 -3.63 5.45
N VAL A 382 -28.38 -2.96 4.71
CA VAL A 382 -28.15 -1.52 4.84
C VAL A 382 -29.41 -0.78 4.43
N VAL A 383 -30.04 -0.07 5.37
CA VAL A 383 -31.26 0.70 5.12
C VAL A 383 -30.88 2.03 4.50
N ILE A 384 -31.12 2.19 3.20
CA ILE A 384 -30.97 3.48 2.52
C ILE A 384 -32.08 4.41 3.02
N THR A 385 -31.72 5.38 3.87
CA THR A 385 -32.66 6.41 4.33
C THR A 385 -33.00 7.41 3.20
N PRO A 386 -34.24 7.94 3.13
CA PRO A 386 -34.60 8.93 2.12
C PRO A 386 -33.69 10.16 2.16
N GLY A 387 -33.19 10.60 1.00
CA GLY A 387 -32.25 11.73 0.88
C GLY A 387 -30.79 11.39 1.19
N SER A 388 -30.46 10.12 1.45
CA SER A 388 -29.09 9.67 1.77
C SER A 388 -28.46 8.85 0.65
N LEU A 389 -29.11 8.71 -0.51
CA LEU A 389 -28.65 7.82 -1.57
C LEU A 389 -27.23 8.17 -2.06
N LEU A 390 -26.95 9.45 -2.26
CA LEU A 390 -25.61 9.90 -2.65
C LEU A 390 -24.56 9.51 -1.60
N THR A 391 -24.89 9.70 -0.31
CA THR A 391 -24.00 9.31 0.79
C THR A 391 -23.75 7.80 0.81
N PHE A 392 -24.80 6.99 0.59
CA PHE A 392 -24.68 5.54 0.47
C PHE A 392 -23.74 5.14 -0.68
N LEU A 393 -23.92 5.72 -1.87
CA LEU A 393 -23.08 5.44 -3.04
C LEU A 393 -21.64 5.92 -2.83
N ASN A 394 -21.43 7.07 -2.18
CA ASN A 394 -20.12 7.56 -1.80
C ASN A 394 -19.38 6.56 -0.89
N LYS A 395 -20.06 6.01 0.13
CA LYS A 395 -19.50 4.98 1.02
C LYS A 395 -19.13 3.68 0.29
N LYS A 396 -19.71 3.43 -0.88
CA LYS A 396 -19.42 2.27 -1.74
C LYS A 396 -18.35 2.54 -2.81
N TYR A 397 -17.72 3.72 -2.78
CA TYR A 397 -16.79 4.22 -3.80
C TYR A 397 -17.43 4.25 -5.20
N LEU A 398 -18.69 4.67 -5.25
CA LEU A 398 -19.56 4.65 -6.43
C LEU A 398 -20.26 6.00 -6.65
N ARG A 399 -19.53 7.12 -6.48
CA ARG A 399 -20.08 8.46 -6.71
C ARG A 399 -20.55 8.59 -8.18
N PRO A 400 -21.84 8.84 -8.46
CA PRO A 400 -22.36 8.74 -9.82
C PRO A 400 -21.89 9.81 -10.80
N LEU A 401 -21.71 11.04 -10.30
CA LEU A 401 -21.14 12.18 -11.02
C LEU A 401 -21.63 12.29 -12.48
N PRO A 402 -22.96 12.38 -12.70
CA PRO A 402 -23.56 12.32 -14.03
C PRO A 402 -23.01 13.35 -15.02
N GLU A 403 -22.60 14.51 -14.52
CA GLU A 403 -22.01 15.58 -15.31
C GLU A 403 -20.64 15.22 -15.94
N TYR A 404 -19.95 14.21 -15.39
CA TYR A 404 -18.63 13.77 -15.88
C TYR A 404 -18.63 12.35 -16.45
N ARG A 405 -19.54 11.49 -16.00
CA ARG A 405 -19.52 10.04 -16.29
C ARG A 405 -19.47 9.73 -17.78
N GLN A 406 -20.33 10.35 -18.60
CA GLN A 406 -20.33 10.11 -20.04
C GLN A 406 -19.05 10.57 -20.73
N SER A 407 -18.42 11.66 -20.27
CA SER A 407 -17.13 12.12 -20.80
C SER A 407 -16.02 11.13 -20.49
N VAL A 408 -16.00 10.57 -19.28
CA VAL A 408 -15.05 9.52 -18.89
C VAL A 408 -15.23 8.26 -19.74
N ILE A 409 -16.47 7.81 -19.95
CA ILE A 409 -16.76 6.63 -20.77
C ILE A 409 -16.38 6.88 -22.25
N ARG A 410 -16.60 8.09 -22.77
CA ARG A 410 -16.21 8.43 -24.15
C ARG A 410 -14.71 8.32 -24.35
N GLU A 411 -13.91 8.91 -23.46
CA GLU A 411 -12.46 8.79 -23.54
C GLU A 411 -11.99 7.34 -23.38
N LEU A 412 -12.73 6.50 -22.64
CA LEU A 412 -12.43 5.08 -22.50
C LEU A 412 -12.65 4.35 -23.83
N ILE A 413 -13.76 4.63 -24.51
CA ILE A 413 -14.02 4.10 -25.85
C ILE A 413 -12.90 4.56 -26.79
N ASP A 414 -12.60 5.86 -26.82
CA ASP A 414 -11.62 6.44 -27.75
C ASP A 414 -10.21 5.87 -27.54
N LEU A 415 -9.80 5.64 -26.28
CA LEU A 415 -8.51 5.03 -25.96
C LEU A 415 -8.43 3.54 -26.31
N LEU A 416 -9.56 2.85 -26.48
CA LEU A 416 -9.62 1.41 -26.80
C LEU A 416 -9.91 1.13 -28.28
N ILE A 417 -10.17 2.15 -29.12
CA ILE A 417 -10.37 1.98 -30.56
C ILE A 417 -9.05 1.65 -31.30
N ASP A 418 -7.92 2.23 -30.86
CA ASP A 418 -6.59 1.98 -31.44
C ASP A 418 -5.52 1.97 -30.34
N PRO A 419 -5.48 0.92 -29.49
CA PRO A 419 -4.54 0.86 -28.39
C PRO A 419 -3.13 0.54 -28.92
N GLU A 420 -2.19 1.49 -28.84
CA GLU A 420 -0.76 1.19 -29.07
C GLU A 420 -0.23 0.07 -28.17
N ARG A 421 -0.90 -0.16 -27.02
CA ARG A 421 -0.59 -1.21 -26.03
C ARG A 421 -1.81 -1.53 -25.16
N PRO A 422 -1.88 -2.74 -24.55
CA PRO A 422 -2.90 -3.08 -23.56
C PRO A 422 -2.88 -2.07 -22.41
N ILE A 423 -4.03 -1.50 -22.08
CA ILE A 423 -4.19 -0.49 -21.03
C ILE A 423 -5.05 -1.05 -19.89
N ASN A 424 -4.68 -0.76 -18.65
CA ASN A 424 -5.51 -1.07 -17.49
C ASN A 424 -6.14 0.20 -16.89
N LEU A 425 -7.13 0.06 -15.99
CA LEU A 425 -7.80 1.24 -15.42
C LEU A 425 -6.85 2.13 -14.61
N SER A 426 -5.82 1.58 -13.94
CA SER A 426 -4.84 2.40 -13.22
C SER A 426 -4.09 3.35 -14.16
N GLN A 427 -3.69 2.86 -15.34
CA GLN A 427 -3.03 3.67 -16.36
C GLN A 427 -4.01 4.66 -17.01
N PHE A 428 -5.23 4.20 -17.29
CA PHE A 428 -6.29 5.04 -17.83
C PHE A 428 -6.64 6.20 -16.89
N GLU A 429 -6.69 5.96 -15.58
CA GLU A 429 -6.92 6.98 -14.56
C GLU A 429 -5.84 8.08 -14.59
N VAL A 430 -4.58 7.71 -14.77
CA VAL A 430 -3.47 8.67 -14.90
C VAL A 430 -3.62 9.51 -16.18
N ILE A 431 -3.89 8.87 -17.32
CA ILE A 431 -4.08 9.56 -18.60
C ILE A 431 -5.26 10.54 -18.53
N LEU A 432 -6.37 10.11 -17.93
CA LEU A 432 -7.54 10.96 -17.74
C LEU A 432 -7.29 12.08 -16.74
N ALA A 433 -6.54 11.84 -15.67
CA ALA A 433 -6.17 12.89 -14.75
C ALA A 433 -5.37 13.98 -15.46
N GLU A 434 -4.43 13.63 -16.35
CA GLU A 434 -3.68 14.60 -17.16
C GLU A 434 -4.57 15.31 -18.20
N LYS A 435 -5.42 14.57 -18.91
CA LYS A 435 -6.30 15.12 -19.97
C LYS A 435 -7.47 15.97 -19.44
N LEU A 436 -8.06 15.58 -18.31
CA LEU A 436 -9.33 16.12 -17.82
C LEU A 436 -9.21 17.01 -16.58
N ALA A 437 -8.06 17.05 -15.89
CA ALA A 437 -7.89 17.91 -14.71
C ALA A 437 -8.02 19.40 -15.04
N GLU A 438 -7.44 19.86 -16.14
CA GLU A 438 -7.51 21.28 -16.58
C GLU A 438 -8.89 21.67 -17.16
N PRO A 439 -9.49 20.92 -18.13
CA PRO A 439 -10.73 21.37 -18.78
C PRO A 439 -12.02 21.10 -17.99
N LEU A 440 -12.04 20.09 -17.11
CA LEU A 440 -13.26 19.70 -16.37
C LEU A 440 -13.16 19.91 -14.85
N GLY A 441 -11.97 20.16 -14.29
CA GLY A 441 -11.77 20.36 -12.86
C GLY A 441 -12.11 19.12 -12.01
N ILE A 442 -12.10 17.92 -12.61
CA ILE A 442 -12.40 16.68 -11.91
C ILE A 442 -11.20 16.24 -11.08
N SER A 443 -11.39 16.06 -9.77
CA SER A 443 -10.35 15.54 -8.88
C SER A 443 -10.10 14.05 -9.15
N LYS A 444 -8.87 13.57 -8.91
CA LYS A 444 -8.49 12.16 -9.05
C LYS A 444 -9.44 11.19 -8.30
N SER A 445 -9.86 11.53 -7.08
CA SER A 445 -10.81 10.68 -6.33
C SER A 445 -12.18 10.55 -6.99
N LYS A 446 -12.70 11.63 -7.57
CA LYS A 446 -13.98 11.64 -8.31
C LYS A 446 -13.88 10.79 -9.57
N LEU A 447 -12.77 10.89 -10.28
CA LEU A 447 -12.48 10.07 -11.45
C LEU A 447 -12.42 8.58 -11.06
N HIS A 448 -11.72 8.26 -9.98
CA HIS A 448 -11.59 6.90 -9.47
C HIS A 448 -12.95 6.24 -9.18
N ASP A 449 -13.90 6.98 -8.60
CA ASP A 449 -15.25 6.45 -8.31
C ASP A 449 -16.08 6.18 -9.58
N ILE A 450 -15.91 6.98 -10.64
CA ILE A 450 -16.52 6.71 -11.93
C ILE A 450 -15.91 5.42 -12.52
N LEU A 451 -14.59 5.27 -12.46
CA LEU A 451 -13.91 4.07 -12.94
C LEU A 451 -14.29 2.82 -12.13
N ASN A 452 -14.57 2.95 -10.84
CA ASN A 452 -15.13 1.86 -10.03
C ASN A 452 -16.50 1.41 -10.53
N ALA A 453 -17.36 2.34 -10.96
CA ALA A 453 -18.65 2.00 -11.57
C ALA A 453 -18.47 1.29 -12.91
N VAL A 454 -17.54 1.77 -13.75
CA VAL A 454 -17.17 1.13 -15.02
C VAL A 454 -16.67 -0.30 -14.77
N LEU A 455 -15.77 -0.51 -13.81
CA LEU A 455 -15.26 -1.83 -13.46
C LEU A 455 -16.37 -2.79 -13.00
N ARG A 456 -17.31 -2.30 -12.17
CA ARG A 456 -18.43 -3.10 -11.64
C ARG A 456 -19.59 -3.30 -12.63
N SER A 457 -19.53 -2.65 -13.78
CA SER A 457 -20.57 -2.73 -14.81
C SER A 457 -20.45 -3.95 -15.74
N ASP A 458 -19.45 -4.80 -15.50
CA ASP A 458 -19.10 -5.97 -16.32
C ASP A 458 -18.81 -5.60 -17.80
N CYS A 459 -18.42 -4.36 -18.07
CA CYS A 459 -18.27 -3.85 -19.44
C CYS A 459 -16.86 -4.01 -20.04
N LEU A 460 -15.87 -4.32 -19.19
CA LEU A 460 -14.45 -4.40 -19.55
C LEU A 460 -14.06 -5.85 -19.79
N LEU A 461 -13.42 -6.14 -20.92
CA LEU A 461 -12.99 -7.49 -21.28
C LEU A 461 -11.47 -7.55 -21.48
N ASN A 462 -10.85 -8.66 -21.07
CA ASN A 462 -9.44 -8.95 -21.32
C ASN A 462 -9.23 -9.65 -22.68
N ASP A 463 -7.99 -9.94 -23.07
CA ASP A 463 -7.65 -10.59 -24.36
C ASP A 463 -8.33 -11.97 -24.55
N SER A 464 -8.71 -12.62 -23.44
CA SER A 464 -9.42 -13.90 -23.44
C SER A 464 -10.95 -13.76 -23.53
N GLY A 465 -11.48 -12.53 -23.56
CA GLY A 465 -12.91 -12.23 -23.53
C GLY A 465 -13.56 -12.39 -22.16
N GLU A 466 -12.78 -12.44 -21.09
CA GLU A 466 -13.28 -12.53 -19.71
C GLU A 466 -13.47 -11.14 -19.11
N ILE A 467 -14.43 -11.02 -18.18
CA ILE A 467 -14.70 -9.76 -17.47
C ILE A 467 -13.50 -9.37 -16.60
N VAL A 468 -13.02 -8.14 -16.79
CA VAL A 468 -11.97 -7.54 -15.98
C VAL A 468 -12.53 -7.18 -14.60
N SER A 469 -11.83 -7.61 -13.54
CA SER A 469 -12.31 -7.49 -12.16
C SER A 469 -11.44 -6.61 -11.25
N SER A 470 -10.33 -6.10 -11.79
CA SER A 470 -9.34 -5.30 -11.07
C SER A 470 -8.79 -4.16 -11.93
N PHE A 471 -8.38 -3.06 -11.28
CA PHE A 471 -7.76 -1.91 -11.96
C PHE A 471 -6.43 -2.23 -12.64
N ALA A 472 -5.73 -3.27 -12.19
CA ALA A 472 -4.42 -3.67 -12.71
C ALA A 472 -4.50 -4.60 -13.93
N GLU A 473 -5.66 -5.19 -14.19
CA GLU A 473 -5.86 -6.13 -15.28
C GLU A 473 -5.93 -5.41 -16.64
N PRO A 474 -5.25 -5.91 -17.69
CA PRO A 474 -5.30 -5.31 -19.01
C PRO A 474 -6.68 -5.42 -19.63
N ILE A 475 -7.14 -4.32 -20.23
CA ILE A 475 -8.39 -4.24 -20.99
C ILE A 475 -8.01 -4.36 -22.47
N SER A 476 -8.64 -5.30 -23.16
CA SER A 476 -8.48 -5.50 -24.60
C SER A 476 -9.63 -4.89 -25.38
N THR A 477 -10.84 -4.95 -24.83
CA THR A 477 -12.06 -4.53 -25.51
C THR A 477 -13.18 -4.25 -24.54
N LEU A 478 -14.28 -3.71 -25.06
CA LEU A 478 -15.51 -3.39 -24.33
C LEU A 478 -16.64 -4.28 -24.81
N VAL A 479 -17.61 -4.57 -23.94
CA VAL A 479 -18.83 -5.31 -24.31
C VAL A 479 -19.67 -4.58 -25.37
N SER A 480 -19.47 -3.27 -25.53
CA SER A 480 -20.11 -2.42 -26.54
C SER A 480 -19.23 -1.21 -26.83
N SER A 481 -19.26 -0.72 -28.06
CA SER A 481 -18.66 0.56 -28.46
C SER A 481 -19.62 1.74 -28.34
N GLU A 482 -20.89 1.51 -27.97
CA GLU A 482 -21.88 2.57 -27.85
C GLU A 482 -21.87 3.21 -26.46
N LEU A 483 -21.60 4.53 -26.42
CA LEU A 483 -21.54 5.33 -25.20
C LEU A 483 -22.76 5.14 -24.30
N LEU A 484 -23.97 5.19 -24.86
CA LEU A 484 -25.21 5.09 -24.08
C LEU A 484 -25.42 3.69 -23.49
N VAL A 485 -24.92 2.64 -24.15
CA VAL A 485 -25.00 1.27 -23.65
C VAL A 485 -24.07 1.10 -22.44
N LEU A 486 -22.86 1.64 -22.51
CA LEU A 486 -21.89 1.60 -21.42
C LEU A 486 -22.32 2.48 -20.23
N ASP A 487 -22.89 3.65 -20.51
CA ASP A 487 -23.45 4.53 -19.46
C ASP A 487 -24.60 3.85 -18.73
N LYS A 488 -25.51 3.20 -19.47
CA LYS A 488 -26.57 2.38 -18.88
C LYS A 488 -26.02 1.24 -18.02
N LYS A 489 -24.95 0.57 -18.45
CA LYS A 489 -24.26 -0.47 -17.67
C LYS A 489 -23.67 0.10 -16.37
N CYS A 490 -23.14 1.33 -16.39
CA CYS A 490 -22.70 2.01 -15.17
C CYS A 490 -23.88 2.31 -14.24
N ILE A 491 -25.02 2.77 -14.78
CA ILE A 491 -26.26 2.99 -14.02
C ILE A 491 -26.74 1.69 -13.36
N GLU A 492 -26.70 0.58 -14.09
CA GLU A 492 -27.00 -0.76 -13.55
C GLU A 492 -26.08 -1.14 -12.38
N SER A 493 -24.80 -0.72 -12.39
CA SER A 493 -23.87 -0.96 -11.28
C SER A 493 -24.24 -0.20 -10.00
N TYR A 494 -24.77 1.02 -10.11
CA TYR A 494 -25.29 1.77 -8.97
C TYR A 494 -26.58 1.13 -8.44
N ALA A 495 -27.50 0.78 -9.34
CA ALA A 495 -28.73 0.06 -9.00
C ALA A 495 -28.45 -1.28 -8.33
N PHE A 496 -27.43 -2.00 -8.78
CA PHE A 496 -26.98 -3.25 -8.16
C PHE A 496 -26.53 -3.02 -6.71
N ALA A 497 -25.69 -2.02 -6.46
CA ALA A 497 -25.22 -1.70 -5.10
C ALA A 497 -26.38 -1.38 -4.15
N ILE A 498 -27.39 -0.66 -4.65
CA ILE A 498 -28.61 -0.31 -3.94
C ILE A 498 -29.46 -1.55 -3.65
N LEU A 499 -29.72 -2.38 -4.64
CA LEU A 499 -30.54 -3.60 -4.50
C LEU A 499 -29.89 -4.64 -3.59
N ALA A 500 -28.56 -4.70 -3.56
CA ALA A 500 -27.81 -5.53 -2.62
C ALA A 500 -27.99 -5.08 -1.16
N ALA A 501 -28.24 -3.79 -0.93
CA ALA A 501 -28.50 -3.23 0.38
C ALA A 501 -29.99 -3.27 0.77
N ASN A 502 -30.86 -2.90 -0.17
CA ASN A 502 -32.31 -2.87 -0.02
C ASN A 502 -32.98 -3.42 -1.30
N PRO A 503 -33.35 -4.72 -1.31
CA PRO A 503 -33.94 -5.37 -2.48
C PRO A 503 -35.24 -4.72 -2.97
N ASN A 504 -35.97 -4.00 -2.11
CA ASN A 504 -37.26 -3.40 -2.46
C ASN A 504 -37.14 -1.89 -2.70
N HIS A 505 -35.92 -1.36 -2.86
CA HIS A 505 -35.68 0.09 -2.95
C HIS A 505 -36.52 0.77 -4.06
N PHE A 506 -36.58 0.16 -5.25
CA PHE A 506 -37.28 0.72 -6.41
C PHE A 506 -38.80 0.45 -6.41
N GLU A 507 -39.37 -0.16 -5.36
CA GLU A 507 -40.82 -0.29 -5.21
C GLU A 507 -41.46 1.02 -4.73
N ASN A 508 -40.66 1.93 -4.15
CA ASN A 508 -41.10 3.26 -3.73
C ASN A 508 -40.78 4.29 -4.81
N ILE A 509 -41.79 5.05 -5.24
CA ILE A 509 -41.69 6.07 -6.29
C ILE A 509 -40.78 7.26 -5.90
N ASP A 510 -40.71 7.58 -4.60
CA ASP A 510 -39.82 8.64 -4.11
C ASP A 510 -38.35 8.23 -4.25
N ASN A 511 -38.05 6.95 -4.02
CA ASN A 511 -36.71 6.38 -4.18
C ASN A 511 -36.29 6.31 -5.66
N VAL A 512 -37.24 6.01 -6.56
CA VAL A 512 -37.01 6.07 -8.01
C VAL A 512 -36.63 7.49 -8.41
N SER A 513 -37.39 8.48 -7.94
CA SER A 513 -37.10 9.89 -8.23
C SER A 513 -35.75 10.35 -7.66
N GLU A 514 -35.42 9.95 -6.42
CA GLU A 514 -34.12 10.23 -5.80
C GLU A 514 -32.97 9.57 -6.58
N PHE A 515 -33.15 8.34 -7.05
CA PHE A 515 -32.17 7.64 -7.86
C PHE A 515 -31.90 8.37 -9.17
N GLU A 516 -32.94 8.70 -9.93
CA GLU A 516 -32.78 9.33 -11.25
C GLU A 516 -32.12 10.71 -11.13
N GLN A 517 -32.44 11.47 -10.08
CA GLN A 517 -31.79 12.75 -9.79
C GLN A 517 -30.34 12.59 -9.36
N THR A 518 -30.03 11.61 -8.50
CA THR A 518 -28.68 11.40 -7.94
C THR A 518 -27.72 10.80 -8.97
N VAL A 519 -28.21 9.83 -9.74
CA VAL A 519 -27.44 9.08 -10.72
C VAL A 519 -27.43 9.78 -12.08
N GLY A 520 -28.42 10.64 -12.36
CA GLY A 520 -28.55 11.33 -13.64
C GLY A 520 -28.80 10.36 -14.80
N GLY A 521 -29.74 9.44 -14.61
CA GLY A 521 -30.19 8.47 -15.62
C GLY A 521 -31.35 7.62 -15.09
N ASP A 522 -32.14 7.07 -16.01
CA ASP A 522 -33.38 6.35 -15.68
C ASP A 522 -33.11 5.09 -14.84
N VAL A 523 -34.05 4.76 -13.94
CA VAL A 523 -34.01 3.48 -13.24
C VAL A 523 -34.03 2.32 -14.24
N PRO A 524 -33.24 1.24 -14.04
CA PRO A 524 -33.28 0.07 -14.92
C PRO A 524 -34.69 -0.52 -15.03
N ASN A 525 -35.01 -1.12 -16.18
CA ASN A 525 -36.32 -1.72 -16.37
C ASN A 525 -36.56 -2.89 -15.40
N LEU A 526 -37.83 -3.30 -15.26
CA LEU A 526 -38.23 -4.33 -14.30
C LEU A 526 -37.47 -5.66 -14.48
N GLU A 527 -37.22 -6.07 -15.72
CA GLU A 527 -36.47 -7.29 -16.03
C GLU A 527 -35.02 -7.21 -15.53
N THR A 528 -34.34 -6.09 -15.80
CA THR A 528 -32.99 -5.82 -15.32
C THR A 528 -32.95 -5.73 -13.80
N ILE A 529 -33.92 -5.09 -13.15
CA ILE A 529 -34.02 -5.04 -11.69
C ILE A 529 -34.08 -6.44 -11.09
N GLU A 530 -34.94 -7.33 -11.61
CA GLU A 530 -35.06 -8.70 -11.11
C GLU A 530 -33.77 -9.51 -11.34
N GLN A 531 -33.10 -9.32 -12.49
CA GLN A 531 -31.78 -9.89 -12.75
C GLN A 531 -30.75 -9.41 -11.71
N LEU A 532 -30.69 -8.11 -11.43
CA LEU A 532 -29.77 -7.53 -10.45
C LEU A 532 -30.06 -8.00 -9.02
N LYS A 533 -31.34 -8.11 -8.62
CA LYS A 533 -31.75 -8.71 -7.33
C LYS A 533 -31.25 -10.15 -7.22
N SER A 534 -31.46 -10.96 -8.25
CA SER A 534 -31.01 -12.37 -8.26
C SER A 534 -29.48 -12.46 -8.18
N LYS A 535 -28.76 -11.57 -8.89
CA LYS A 535 -27.30 -11.48 -8.83
C LYS A 535 -26.83 -11.10 -7.43
N ALA A 536 -27.49 -10.16 -6.77
CA ALA A 536 -27.15 -9.70 -5.43
C ALA A 536 -27.36 -10.81 -4.38
N LEU A 537 -28.46 -11.54 -4.48
CA LEU A 537 -28.78 -12.67 -3.57
C LEU A 537 -27.79 -13.83 -3.67
N ASN A 538 -27.16 -14.01 -4.84
CA ASN A 538 -26.15 -15.04 -5.08
C ASN A 538 -24.73 -14.63 -4.64
N GLN A 539 -24.53 -13.34 -4.31
CA GLN A 539 -23.24 -12.78 -3.86
C GLN A 539 -23.20 -12.50 -2.35
N SER A 540 -24.35 -12.43 -1.68
CA SER A 540 -24.51 -12.47 -0.21
C SER A 540 -24.38 -13.88 0.33
#